data_AF-A0A7I7UN75-F1
#
_entry.id   AF-A0A7I7UN75-F1
#
_cell.length_a   1.000
_cell.length_b   1.000
_cell.length_c   1.000
_cell.angle_alpha   90.00
_cell.angle_beta   90.00
_cell.angle_gamma   90.00
#
_symmetry.space_group_name_H-M   'P 1'
#
loop_
_entity.id
_entity.type
_entity.pdbx_description
1 polymer ?
#
loop_
_entity_poly.entity_id
_entity_poly.type
_entity_poly.pdbx_seq_one_letter_code
_entity_poly.pdbx_strand_id
1 'polypeptide(L)' 'MNNPIRLSKRQNGGVHIIQGKSFVLLDRDEALKLIADMQNLISADSPPRAETMNKIDTRS' A
#
# COMPACT_ATOMS: atom_id res chain seq x y z
N MET A 1 -1.89 1.96 -22.03
CA MET A 1 -0.94 2.27 -20.95
C MET A 1 -0.94 1.12 -19.98
N ASN A 2 0.09 0.26 -20.00
CA ASN A 2 0.20 -0.88 -19.10
C ASN A 2 1.36 -0.60 -18.14
N ASN A 3 1.07 -0.02 -16.97
CA ASN A 3 2.07 0.26 -15.94
C ASN A 3 1.99 -0.85 -14.89
N PRO A 4 2.77 -1.93 -15.02
CA PRO A 4 2.70 -3.05 -14.10
C PRO A 4 3.11 -2.62 -12.69
N ILE A 5 2.44 -3.20 -11.70
CA ILE A 5 2.83 -3.06 -10.30
C ILE A 5 4.11 -3.86 -10.08
N ARG A 6 5.11 -3.23 -9.46
CA ARG A 6 6.36 -3.88 -9.06
C ARG A 6 6.49 -3.82 -7.55
N LEU A 7 6.88 -4.95 -6.95
CA LEU A 7 7.11 -5.10 -5.51
C LEU A 7 8.59 -5.39 -5.28
N SER A 8 9.18 -4.72 -4.29
CA SER A 8 10.56 -4.98 -3.88
C SER A 8 10.71 -4.92 -2.36
N LYS A 9 11.57 -5.76 -1.81
CA LYS A 9 11.88 -5.81 -0.37
C LYS A 9 12.86 -4.69 -0.01
N ARG A 10 12.62 -4.01 1.11
CA ARG A 10 13.53 -3.01 1.70
C ARG A 10 14.46 -3.66 2.72
N GLN A 11 15.62 -3.04 2.96
CA GLN A 11 16.64 -3.56 3.89
C GLN A 11 16.13 -3.70 5.34
N ASN A 12 15.19 -2.85 5.76
CA ASN A 12 14.55 -2.92 7.08
C ASN A 12 13.42 -3.97 7.18
N GLY A 13 13.22 -4.80 6.16
CA GLY A 13 12.13 -5.77 6.09
C GLY A 13 10.79 -5.21 5.61
N GLY A 14 10.73 -3.92 5.24
CA GLY A 14 9.55 -3.31 4.63
C GLY A 14 9.40 -3.61 3.14
N VAL A 15 8.42 -2.97 2.50
CA VAL A 15 8.07 -3.18 1.09
C VAL A 15 8.03 -1.86 0.34
N HIS A 16 8.51 -1.88 -0.91
CA HIS A 16 8.37 -0.78 -1.85
C HIS A 16 7.50 -1.22 -3.02
N ILE A 17 6.35 -0.55 -3.17
CA ILE A 17 5.33 -0.79 -4.19
C ILE A 17 5.43 0.33 -5.22
N ILE A 18 5.62 -0.01 -6.50
CA ILE A 18 5.81 0.96 -7.58
C ILE A 18 4.76 0.73 -8.66
N GLN A 19 4.10 1.81 -9.11
CA GLN A 19 3.24 1.80 -10.28
C GLN A 19 3.45 3.08 -11.11
N GLY A 20 4.09 2.94 -12.27
CA GLY A 20 4.44 4.10 -13.10
C GLY A 20 5.43 5.04 -12.38
N LYS A 21 5.01 6.28 -12.13
CA LYS A 21 5.78 7.30 -11.39
C LYS A 21 5.41 7.38 -9.91
N SER A 22 4.39 6.65 -9.48
CA SER A 22 3.92 6.63 -8.10
C SER A 22 4.55 5.47 -7.35
N PHE A 23 4.86 5.69 -6.07
CA PHE A 23 5.36 4.64 -5.21
C PHE A 23 4.86 4.80 -3.77
N VAL A 24 4.81 3.68 -3.06
CA VAL A 24 4.51 3.61 -1.62
C VAL A 24 5.68 2.89 -0.94
N LEU A 25 6.20 3.50 0.12
CA LEU A 25 7.20 2.92 0.99
C LEU A 25 6.51 2.52 2.28
N LEU A 26 6.55 1.22 2.58
CA LEU A 26 6.07 0.67 3.84
C LEU A 26 7.28 0.24 4.65
N ASP A 27 7.27 0.49 5.95
CA ASP A 27 8.12 -0.24 6.87
C ASP A 27 7.63 -1.69 7.05
N ARG A 28 8.28 -2.43 7.95
CA ARG A 28 7.95 -3.84 8.19
C ARG A 28 6.54 -3.99 8.78
N ASP A 29 6.17 -3.18 9.75
CA ASP A 29 4.93 -3.32 10.50
C ASP A 29 3.75 -2.85 9.66
N GLU A 30 3.93 -1.76 8.90
CA GLU A 30 2.99 -1.28 7.89
C GLU A 30 2.76 -2.32 6.79
N ALA A 31 3.82 -2.98 6.30
CA ALA A 31 3.69 -4.04 5.31
C ALA A 31 2.92 -5.26 5.84
N LEU A 32 3.19 -5.67 7.09
CA LEU A 32 2.46 -6.77 7.73
C LEU A 32 0.99 -6.42 7.93
N LYS A 33 0.70 -5.21 8.39
CA LYS A 33 -0.66 -4.70 8.58
C LYS A 33 -1.41 -4.67 7.24
N LEU A 34 -0.80 -4.15 6.18
CA LEU A 34 -1.40 -4.13 4.85
C LEU A 34 -1.79 -5.53 4.36
N ILE A 35 -0.92 -6.52 4.56
CA ILE A 35 -1.22 -7.91 4.16
C ILE A 35 -2.40 -8.47 4.95
N ALA A 36 -2.42 -8.26 6.28
CA ALA A 36 -3.53 -8.71 7.13
C ALA A 36 -4.86 -8.04 6.75
N ASP A 37 -4.85 -6.73 6.51
CA ASP A 37 -6.03 -5.98 6.07
C ASP A 37 -6.54 -6.49 4.71
N MET A 38 -5.64 -6.79 3.77
CA MET A 38 -6.01 -7.38 2.47
C MET A 38 -6.61 -8.78 2.60
N GLN A 39 -6.07 -9.62 3.48
CA GLN A 39 -6.64 -10.94 3.76
C GLN A 39 -8.07 -10.81 4.29
N ASN A 40 -8.30 -9.90 5.24
CA ASN A 40 -9.64 -9.64 5.79
C ASN A 40 -10.61 -9.14 4.71
N LEU A 41 -10.16 -8.28 3.79
CA LEU A 41 -10.99 -7.78 2.69
C LEU A 41 -11.36 -8.87 1.67
N ILE A 42 -10.42 -9.77 1.34
CA ILE A 42 -10.69 -10.88 0.42
C ILE A 42 -11.66 -11.89 1.05
N SER A 43 -11.61 -12.08 2.36
CA SER A 43 -12.51 -12.96 3.10
C SER A 43 -13.89 -12.36 3.38
N ALA A 44 -14.12 -11.09 3.08
CA ALA A 44 -15.42 -10.44 3.30
C ALA A 44 -16.35 -10.61 2.09
N ASP A 45 -17.58 -11.08 2.33
CA ASP A 45 -18.63 -11.24 1.28
C ASP A 45 -19.04 -9.91 0.63
N SER A 46 -18.73 -8.78 1.26
CA SER A 46 -18.89 -7.43 0.71
C SER A 46 -17.86 -6.49 1.32
N PRO A 47 -16.70 -6.28 0.67
CA PRO A 47 -15.67 -5.40 1.21
C PRO A 47 -16.17 -3.95 1.21
N PRO A 48 -15.97 -3.19 2.31
CA PRO A 48 -16.33 -1.79 2.37
C PRO A 48 -15.55 -0.99 1.31
N ARG A 49 -16.21 0.00 0.69
CA ARG A 49 -15.58 0.88 -0.30
C ARG A 49 -14.46 1.67 0.36
N ALA A 50 -13.27 1.66 -0.25
CA ALA A 50 -12.16 2.50 0.22
C ALA A 50 -12.54 3.99 0.10
N GLU A 51 -12.41 4.73 1.21
CA GLU A 51 -12.55 6.18 1.23
C GLU A 51 -11.21 6.85 0.93
N THR A 52 -11.16 7.71 -0.09
CA THR A 52 -9.94 8.44 -0.45
C THR A 52 -9.77 9.64 0.48
N MET A 53 -8.81 9.58 1.40
CA MET A 53 -8.38 10.73 2.19
C MET A 53 -7.12 11.36 1.59
N ASN A 54 -7.23 12.59 1.07
CA ASN A 54 -6.09 13.37 0.62
C ASN A 54 -5.61 14.29 1.75
N LYS A 55 -4.41 14.07 2.29
CA LYS A 55 -3.74 15.00 3.19
C LYS A 55 -2.47 15.51 2.54
N ILE A 56 -2.39 16.83 2.32
CA ILE A 56 -1.19 17.48 1.80
C ILE A 56 -0.44 18.03 3.02
N ASP A 57 0.77 17.51 3.26
CA ASP A 57 1.64 18.03 4.31
C ASP A 57 2.47 19.20 3.76
N THR A 58 2.01 20.43 3.99
CA THR A 58 2.78 21.64 3.69
C THR A 58 3.73 21.91 4.85
N ARG A 59 4.97 21.43 4.76
CA ARG A 59 6.04 21.87 5.66
C ARG A 59 6.19 23.38 5.51
N SER A 60 5.81 24.12 6.54
CA SER A 60 5.98 25.57 6.69
C SER A 60 7.22 25.84 7.52
#